data_AF-A0ABD3B7P9-F1
#
_entry.id   AF-A0ABD3B7P9-F1
#
_cell.length_a   1.000
_cell.length_b   1.000
_cell.length_c   1.000
_cell.angle_alpha   90.00
_cell.angle_beta   90.00
_cell.angle_gamma   90.00
#
_symmetry.space_group_name_H-M   'P 1'
#
loop_
_entity.id
_entity.type
_entity.pdbx_description
1 polymer ?
#
loop_
_entity_poly.entity_id
_entity_poly.type
_entity_poly.pdbx_seq_one_letter_code
_entity_poly.pdbx_strand_id
1 'polypeptide(L)'
;MGMVVRNRYWVLRHGKSIPNANGLIVSSLENGILDQYKLAPEGVHQARLAAQSFQKVLLENNIPLENVRICYSPFSRTSHTAKVVASVINLPFEGPQCKVVAELRERFFGPSYELASHDKYPEIWALDEKDPFLPPEGGESVADVVSRLTKALISMESEFEGCAVLIVSHGDPLQILQTILKAAKQVTTEAGNNDLASRIQAIKVPSVLSKHRNFALLTGELRAAD
;
A
#
# COMPACT_ATOMS: atom_id res chain seq x y z
N MET A 1 -0.89 -7.02 -25.22
CA MET A 1 -1.68 -7.40 -24.02
C MET A 1 -2.35 -6.14 -23.50
N GLY A 2 -3.68 -6.13 -23.36
CA GLY A 2 -4.40 -4.96 -22.87
C GLY A 2 -3.92 -4.58 -21.47
N MET A 3 -3.76 -3.28 -21.21
CA MET A 3 -3.35 -2.81 -19.88
C MET A 3 -4.47 -3.11 -18.86
N VAL A 4 -4.14 -3.78 -17.76
CA VAL A 4 -5.09 -4.10 -16.67
C VAL A 4 -5.52 -2.84 -15.90
N VAL A 5 -4.69 -1.81 -15.94
CA VAL A 5 -4.91 -0.50 -15.31
C VAL A 5 -4.52 0.60 -16.29
N ARG A 6 -5.18 1.77 -16.19
CA ARG A 6 -4.97 2.95 -17.03
C ARG A 6 -3.92 3.91 -16.47
N ASN A 7 -3.62 3.80 -15.17
CA ASN A 7 -2.60 4.59 -14.49
C ASN A 7 -1.31 3.78 -14.28
N ARG A 8 -0.20 4.49 -14.04
CA ARG A 8 1.06 3.88 -13.61
C ARG A 8 1.19 4.00 -12.10
N TYR A 9 1.54 2.90 -11.44
CA TYR A 9 1.51 2.81 -9.99
C TYR A 9 2.90 2.61 -9.40
N TRP A 10 3.20 3.37 -8.36
CA TRP A 10 4.34 3.15 -7.48
C TRP A 10 3.82 2.90 -6.08
N VAL A 11 4.51 2.03 -5.34
CA VAL A 11 4.23 1.77 -3.93
C VAL A 11 5.40 2.26 -3.10
N LEU A 12 5.09 2.89 -1.98
CA LEU A 12 6.05 3.34 -0.98
C LEU A 12 5.59 2.88 0.39
N ARG A 13 6.36 1.97 1.00
CA ARG A 13 6.18 1.65 2.42
C ARG A 13 6.59 2.88 3.22
N HIS A 14 5.79 3.27 4.22
CA HIS A 14 6.17 4.37 5.11
C HIS A 14 7.60 4.20 5.65
N GLY A 15 8.28 5.33 5.90
CA GLY A 15 9.58 5.31 6.58
C GLY A 15 9.46 4.72 7.99
N LYS A 16 10.59 4.40 8.62
CA LYS A 16 10.63 3.88 10.00
C LYS A 16 9.86 4.80 10.95
N SER A 17 8.85 4.22 11.61
CA SER A 17 7.98 4.94 12.55
C SER A 17 8.45 4.81 13.99
N ILE A 18 7.93 5.65 14.89
CA ILE A 18 8.17 5.56 16.33
C ILE A 18 7.76 4.17 16.87
N PRO A 19 6.58 3.59 16.52
CA PRO A 19 6.26 2.21 16.85
C PRO A 19 7.29 1.19 16.36
N ASN A 20 7.85 1.35 15.15
CA ASN A 20 8.88 0.44 14.66
C ASN A 20 10.16 0.53 15.51
N ALA A 21 10.56 1.74 15.91
CA ALA A 21 11.71 1.94 16.78
C ALA A 21 11.49 1.33 18.18
N ASN A 22 10.24 1.29 18.64
CA ASN A 22 9.85 0.73 19.93
C ASN A 22 9.47 -0.76 19.88
N GLY A 23 9.54 -1.39 18.72
CA GLY A 23 9.20 -2.80 18.56
C GLY A 23 7.70 -3.12 18.65
N LEU A 24 6.82 -2.16 18.38
CA LEU A 24 5.37 -2.29 18.59
C LEU A 24 4.59 -2.50 17.29
N ILE A 25 3.57 -3.35 17.36
CA ILE A 25 2.54 -3.49 16.33
C ILE A 25 1.47 -2.41 16.55
N VAL A 26 1.26 -1.57 15.53
CA VAL A 26 0.16 -0.59 15.51
C VAL A 26 -0.64 -0.80 14.22
N SER A 27 -1.78 -1.44 14.38
CA SER A 27 -2.63 -1.95 13.30
C SER A 27 -4.08 -1.46 13.37
N SER A 28 -4.53 -1.01 14.54
CA SER A 28 -5.86 -0.41 14.71
C SER A 28 -5.89 1.02 14.16
N LEU A 29 -7.06 1.45 13.69
CA LEU A 29 -7.25 2.82 13.21
C LEU A 29 -7.17 3.83 14.37
N GLU A 30 -7.74 3.48 15.52
CA GLU A 30 -7.74 4.31 16.73
C GLU A 30 -6.32 4.76 17.12
N ASN A 31 -5.39 3.81 17.18
CA ASN A 31 -4.00 4.10 17.45
C ASN A 31 -3.28 4.66 16.22
N GLY A 32 -3.51 4.09 15.04
CA GLY A 32 -2.78 4.38 13.81
C GLY A 32 -2.78 5.86 13.39
N ILE A 33 -3.80 6.63 13.79
CA ILE A 33 -3.94 8.07 13.49
C ILE A 33 -3.31 8.99 14.55
N LEU A 34 -2.77 8.45 15.64
CA LEU A 34 -2.18 9.27 16.69
C LEU A 34 -0.84 9.87 16.26
N ASP A 35 -0.62 11.13 16.60
CA ASP A 35 0.58 11.89 16.23
C ASP A 35 1.88 11.29 16.80
N GLN A 36 1.80 10.67 17.97
CA GLN A 36 2.91 9.95 18.60
C GLN A 36 3.41 8.74 17.80
N TYR A 37 2.65 8.28 16.79
CA TYR A 37 3.02 7.16 15.91
C TYR A 37 3.44 7.61 14.50
N LYS A 38 3.83 8.87 14.35
CA LYS A 38 4.52 9.39 13.16
C LYS A 38 5.89 8.74 12.95
N LEU A 39 6.55 9.13 11.87
CA LEU A 39 7.92 8.76 11.53
C LEU A 39 8.91 9.12 12.66
N ALA A 40 9.86 8.22 12.89
CA ALA A 40 11.10 8.54 13.62
C ALA A 40 12.04 9.37 12.71
N PRO A 41 13.10 10.01 13.25
CA PRO A 41 14.02 10.82 12.44
C PRO A 41 14.62 10.07 11.24
N GLU A 42 15.01 8.79 11.44
CA GLU A 42 15.49 7.91 10.36
C GLU A 42 14.42 7.70 9.28
N GLY A 43 13.16 7.54 9.66
CA GLY A 43 12.05 7.39 8.72
C GLY A 43 11.78 8.64 7.88
N VAL A 44 11.99 9.83 8.44
CA VAL A 44 11.91 11.09 7.68
C VAL A 44 13.01 11.14 6.62
N HIS A 45 14.23 10.70 6.96
CA HIS A 45 15.31 10.61 5.99
C HIS A 45 15.01 9.59 4.88
N GLN A 46 14.52 8.40 5.23
CA GLN A 46 14.08 7.39 4.27
C GLN A 46 13.00 7.93 3.32
N ALA A 47 12.01 8.66 3.84
CA ALA A 47 10.96 9.27 3.02
C ALA A 47 11.51 10.31 2.03
N ARG A 48 12.52 11.10 2.43
CA ARG A 48 13.20 12.05 1.52
C ARG A 48 13.95 11.33 0.41
N LEU A 49 14.68 10.27 0.71
CA LEU A 49 15.40 9.47 -0.30
C LEU A 49 14.44 8.80 -1.29
N ALA A 50 13.32 8.26 -0.79
CA ALA A 50 12.26 7.73 -1.63
C ALA A 50 11.67 8.80 -2.55
N ALA A 51 11.43 10.01 -2.02
CA ALA A 51 10.92 11.13 -2.80
C ALA A 51 11.88 11.58 -3.91
N GLN A 52 13.18 11.64 -3.63
CA GLN A 52 14.22 11.93 -4.63
C GLN A 52 14.26 10.87 -5.73
N SER A 53 14.19 9.59 -5.35
CA SER A 53 14.10 8.48 -6.30
C SER A 53 12.85 8.58 -7.17
N PHE A 54 11.69 8.90 -6.57
CA PHE A 54 10.44 9.07 -7.30
C PHE A 54 10.53 10.26 -8.27
N GLN A 55 11.04 11.41 -7.82
CA GLN A 55 11.25 12.59 -8.66
C GLN A 55 12.13 12.28 -9.88
N LYS A 56 13.21 11.52 -9.68
CA LYS A 56 14.08 11.06 -10.77
C LYS A 56 13.29 10.25 -11.80
N VAL A 57 12.48 9.28 -11.36
CA VAL A 57 11.62 8.48 -12.26
C VAL A 57 10.62 9.35 -13.02
N LEU A 58 9.99 10.33 -12.35
CA LEU A 58 9.06 11.27 -13.00
C LEU A 58 9.76 12.05 -14.13
N LEU A 59 10.97 12.57 -13.86
CA LEU A 59 11.76 13.33 -14.84
C LEU A 59 12.19 12.45 -16.01
N GLU A 60 12.74 11.27 -15.74
CA GLU A 60 13.21 10.32 -16.78
C GLU A 60 12.07 9.87 -17.71
N ASN A 61 10.85 9.82 -17.19
CA ASN A 61 9.66 9.41 -17.94
C ASN A 61 8.84 10.61 -18.47
N ASN A 62 9.36 11.84 -18.36
CA ASN A 62 8.69 13.09 -18.78
C ASN A 62 7.25 13.22 -18.23
N ILE A 63 7.04 12.87 -16.96
CA ILE A 63 5.74 12.93 -16.31
C ILE A 63 5.55 14.32 -15.71
N PRO A 64 4.61 15.13 -16.19
CA PRO A 64 4.38 16.46 -15.65
C PRO A 64 3.76 16.36 -14.24
N LEU A 65 4.11 17.31 -13.36
CA LEU A 65 3.65 17.32 -11.97
C LEU A 65 2.11 17.31 -11.84
N GLU A 66 1.39 17.92 -12.79
CA GLU A 66 -0.07 17.91 -12.86
C GLU A 66 -0.69 16.51 -13.03
N ASN A 67 0.09 15.53 -13.50
CA ASN A 67 -0.32 14.13 -13.66
C ASN A 67 0.15 13.23 -12.51
N VAL A 68 0.76 13.81 -11.47
CA VAL A 68 1.18 13.06 -10.28
C VAL A 68 0.07 13.07 -9.24
N ARG A 69 -0.20 11.89 -8.67
CA ARG A 69 -1.14 11.68 -7.55
C ARG A 69 -0.43 10.97 -6.41
N ILE A 70 -0.71 11.35 -5.17
CA ILE A 70 -0.24 10.67 -3.96
C ILE A 70 -1.47 10.20 -3.19
N CYS A 71 -1.71 8.90 -3.19
CA CYS A 71 -2.78 8.26 -2.40
C CYS A 71 -2.16 7.62 -1.16
N TYR A 72 -2.63 7.96 0.03
CA TYR A 72 -1.97 7.53 1.25
C TYR A 72 -2.95 7.04 2.31
N SER A 73 -2.51 6.08 3.11
CA SER A 73 -3.25 5.60 4.28
C SER A 73 -3.46 6.72 5.30
N PRO A 74 -4.59 6.73 6.04
CA PRO A 74 -4.84 7.71 7.09
C PRO A 74 -3.87 7.65 8.28
N PHE A 75 -3.08 6.59 8.41
CA PHE A 75 -2.20 6.43 9.57
C PHE A 75 -1.11 7.52 9.60
N SER A 76 -0.77 8.01 10.78
CA SER A 76 0.12 9.16 10.93
C SER A 76 1.50 8.97 10.33
N ARG A 77 2.04 7.74 10.35
CA ARG A 77 3.31 7.39 9.68
C ARG A 77 3.24 7.48 8.15
N THR A 78 2.12 7.10 7.54
CA THR A 78 1.93 7.18 6.08
C THR A 78 1.62 8.60 5.65
N SER A 79 0.76 9.31 6.39
CA SER A 79 0.47 10.74 6.18
C SER A 79 1.73 11.60 6.29
N HIS A 80 2.57 11.35 7.30
CA HIS A 80 3.85 12.04 7.44
C HIS A 80 4.83 11.70 6.30
N THR A 81 4.91 10.43 5.88
CA THR A 81 5.71 10.03 4.69
C THR A 81 5.24 10.75 3.43
N ALA A 82 3.93 10.73 3.16
CA ALA A 82 3.34 11.38 1.99
C ALA A 82 3.59 12.89 1.98
N LYS A 83 3.49 13.56 3.14
CA LYS A 83 3.80 14.98 3.29
C LYS A 83 5.25 15.32 2.99
N VAL A 84 6.18 14.47 3.44
CA VAL A 84 7.61 14.61 3.10
C VAL A 84 7.83 14.45 1.60
N VAL A 85 7.21 13.44 0.98
CA VAL A 85 7.34 13.22 -0.47
C VAL A 85 6.79 14.41 -1.26
N ALA A 86 5.57 14.85 -0.96
CA ALA A 86 4.93 15.99 -1.61
C ALA A 86 5.81 17.24 -1.54
N SER A 87 6.39 17.52 -0.37
CA SER A 87 7.31 18.66 -0.18
C SER A 87 8.57 18.56 -1.04
N VAL A 88 9.18 17.38 -1.18
CA VAL A 88 10.41 17.21 -1.97
C VAL A 88 10.15 17.38 -3.47
N ILE A 89 9.00 16.90 -3.96
CA ILE A 89 8.66 16.99 -5.39
C ILE A 89 7.91 18.27 -5.75
N ASN A 90 7.76 19.21 -4.81
CA ASN A 90 7.00 20.46 -4.95
C ASN A 90 5.53 20.26 -5.35
N LEU A 91 4.89 19.22 -4.82
CA LEU A 91 3.46 18.98 -4.98
C LEU A 91 2.69 19.56 -3.78
N PRO A 92 1.62 20.35 -3.99
CA PRO A 92 0.76 20.79 -2.90
C PRO A 92 0.18 19.59 -2.15
N PHE A 93 0.40 19.52 -0.83
CA PHE A 93 -0.15 18.45 0.00
C PHE A 93 -1.64 18.65 0.27
N GLU A 94 -2.08 19.90 0.37
CA GLU A 94 -3.49 20.26 0.40
C GLU A 94 -3.97 20.42 -1.05
N GLY A 95 -4.99 19.65 -1.43
CA GLY A 95 -5.57 19.71 -2.77
C GLY A 95 -5.90 18.35 -3.37
N PRO A 96 -6.36 18.29 -4.63
CA PRO A 96 -6.86 17.07 -5.25
C PRO A 96 -5.76 16.05 -5.59
N GLN A 97 -4.48 16.47 -5.58
CA GLN A 97 -3.37 15.59 -5.97
C GLN A 97 -2.88 14.68 -4.83
N CYS A 98 -3.15 15.04 -3.57
CA CYS A 98 -2.79 14.23 -2.41
C CYS A 98 -4.06 13.81 -1.67
N LYS A 99 -4.37 12.51 -1.65
CA LYS A 99 -5.64 11.99 -1.14
C LYS A 99 -5.44 10.94 -0.06
N VAL A 100 -6.12 11.13 1.07
CA VAL A 100 -6.26 10.08 2.09
C VAL A 100 -7.20 8.99 1.56
N VAL A 101 -6.78 7.73 1.66
CA VAL A 101 -7.59 6.57 1.24
C VAL A 101 -7.62 5.56 2.40
N ALA A 102 -8.78 5.39 3.03
CA ALA A 102 -8.95 4.58 4.25
C ALA A 102 -8.64 3.10 4.01
N GLU A 103 -8.89 2.62 2.79
CA GLU A 103 -8.64 1.27 2.31
C GLU A 103 -7.15 0.93 2.19
N LEU A 104 -6.25 1.92 2.27
CA LEU A 104 -4.80 1.72 2.27
C LEU A 104 -4.22 1.51 3.68
N ARG A 105 -5.03 1.52 4.74
CA ARG A 105 -4.55 1.29 6.12
C ARG A 105 -3.85 -0.05 6.31
N GLU A 106 -3.06 -0.14 7.37
CA GLU A 106 -2.38 -1.38 7.78
C GLU A 106 -3.42 -2.49 7.94
N ARG A 107 -3.02 -3.75 7.71
CA ARG A 107 -3.88 -4.88 8.04
C ARG A 107 -4.17 -4.86 9.55
N PHE A 108 -5.44 -4.84 9.93
CA PHE A 108 -5.78 -4.94 11.34
C PHE A 108 -5.54 -6.37 11.82
N PHE A 109 -4.62 -6.58 12.76
CA PHE A 109 -4.26 -7.93 13.22
C PHE A 109 -5.12 -8.43 14.39
N GLY A 110 -6.09 -7.63 14.84
CA GLY A 110 -6.94 -7.95 15.98
C GLY A 110 -6.40 -7.41 17.31
N PRO A 111 -7.25 -7.35 18.34
CA PRO A 111 -6.93 -6.68 19.61
C PRO A 111 -5.77 -7.33 20.39
N SER A 112 -5.53 -8.64 20.24
CA SER A 112 -4.46 -9.35 20.95
C SER A 112 -3.04 -9.04 20.43
N TYR A 113 -2.95 -8.48 19.22
CA TYR A 113 -1.70 -8.04 18.59
C TYR A 113 -1.49 -6.53 18.68
N GLU A 114 -2.55 -5.75 18.90
CA GLU A 114 -2.46 -4.30 18.98
C GLU A 114 -1.60 -3.86 20.18
N LEU A 115 -0.62 -3.00 19.92
CA LEU A 115 0.42 -2.56 20.88
C LEU A 115 1.28 -3.69 21.47
N ALA A 116 1.19 -4.92 20.92
CA ALA A 116 2.09 -6.01 21.30
C ALA A 116 3.45 -5.89 20.57
N SER A 117 4.42 -6.73 20.98
CA SER A 117 5.71 -6.83 20.31
C SER A 117 5.54 -7.26 18.84
N HIS A 118 6.34 -6.68 17.95
CA HIS A 118 6.47 -7.13 16.56
C HIS A 118 6.98 -8.56 16.43
N ASP A 119 7.53 -9.14 17.51
CA ASP A 119 7.97 -10.54 17.52
C ASP A 119 6.81 -11.53 17.36
N LYS A 120 5.57 -11.04 17.46
CA LYS A 120 4.36 -11.82 17.16
C LYS A 120 4.03 -11.94 15.67
N TYR A 121 4.69 -11.17 14.79
CA TYR A 121 4.46 -11.27 13.34
C TYR A 121 4.60 -12.69 12.76
N PRO A 122 5.55 -13.54 13.19
CA PRO A 122 5.62 -14.93 12.74
C PRO A 122 4.35 -15.74 13.00
N GLU A 123 3.59 -15.45 14.06
CA GLU A 123 2.32 -16.13 14.36
C GLU A 123 1.26 -15.78 13.31
N ILE A 124 1.19 -14.50 12.91
CA ILE A 124 0.31 -14.02 11.85
C ILE A 124 0.71 -14.64 10.51
N TRP A 125 2.00 -14.67 10.18
CA TRP A 125 2.46 -15.26 8.91
C TRP A 125 2.21 -16.76 8.84
N ALA A 126 2.37 -17.49 9.94
CA ALA A 126 2.05 -18.90 10.01
C ALA A 126 0.54 -19.18 9.83
N LEU A 127 -0.32 -18.25 10.25
CA LEU A 127 -1.75 -18.32 9.98
C LEU A 127 -2.04 -18.11 8.49
N ASP A 128 -1.44 -17.08 7.88
CA ASP A 128 -1.63 -16.75 6.47
C ASP A 128 -1.12 -17.85 5.52
N GLU A 129 -0.04 -18.53 5.88
CA GLU A 129 0.52 -19.65 5.12
C GLU A 129 -0.43 -20.86 5.13
N LYS A 130 -1.12 -21.10 6.25
CA LYS A 130 -2.13 -22.16 6.36
C LYS A 130 -3.37 -21.83 5.53
N ASP A 131 -3.91 -20.63 5.70
CA ASP A 131 -5.09 -20.18 4.97
C ASP A 131 -5.16 -18.64 4.90
N PRO A 132 -4.97 -18.01 3.73
CA PRO A 132 -5.05 -16.56 3.58
C PRO A 132 -6.49 -16.00 3.72
N PHE A 133 -7.50 -16.85 3.86
CA PHE A 133 -8.89 -16.47 4.13
C PHE A 133 -9.23 -16.49 5.62
N LEU A 134 -8.35 -17.03 6.46
CA LEU A 134 -8.58 -17.10 7.90
C LEU A 134 -7.95 -15.87 8.59
N PRO A 135 -8.75 -14.99 9.23
CA PRO A 135 -8.23 -13.87 9.97
C PRO A 135 -7.68 -14.30 11.35
N PRO A 136 -6.72 -13.57 11.93
CA PRO A 136 -6.51 -13.61 13.37
C PRO A 136 -7.79 -13.15 14.09
N GLU A 137 -7.99 -13.56 15.34
CA GLU A 137 -9.22 -13.24 16.09
C GLU A 137 -9.49 -11.72 16.13
N GLY A 138 -10.65 -11.32 15.63
CA GLY A 138 -11.07 -9.92 15.54
C GLY A 138 -10.31 -9.07 14.52
N GLY A 139 -9.40 -9.64 13.74
CA GLY A 139 -8.62 -8.94 12.71
C GLY A 139 -9.13 -9.17 11.28
N GLU A 140 -8.32 -8.77 10.31
CA GLU A 140 -8.53 -8.94 8.87
C GLU A 140 -7.74 -10.18 8.37
N SER A 141 -8.32 -10.94 7.44
CA SER A 141 -7.58 -11.93 6.65
C SER A 141 -6.83 -11.25 5.51
N VAL A 142 -5.90 -11.95 4.84
CA VAL A 142 -5.29 -11.46 3.59
C VAL A 142 -6.39 -11.19 2.55
N ALA A 143 -7.39 -12.07 2.47
CA ALA A 143 -8.54 -11.94 1.59
C ALA A 143 -9.39 -10.67 1.87
N ASP A 144 -9.55 -10.26 3.13
CA ASP A 144 -10.25 -9.02 3.49
C ASP A 144 -9.48 -7.78 3.02
N VAL A 145 -8.16 -7.80 3.21
CA VAL A 145 -7.27 -6.74 2.73
C VAL A 145 -7.34 -6.62 1.21
N VAL A 146 -7.34 -7.74 0.46
CA VAL A 146 -7.57 -7.73 -0.99
C VAL A 146 -8.88 -7.04 -1.36
N SER A 147 -9.97 -7.35 -0.65
CA SER A 147 -11.28 -6.76 -0.94
C SER A 147 -11.29 -5.24 -0.79
N ARG A 148 -10.67 -4.68 0.25
CA ARG A 148 -10.58 -3.21 0.38
C ARG A 148 -9.58 -2.57 -0.57
N LEU A 149 -8.44 -3.22 -0.85
CA LEU A 149 -7.48 -2.72 -1.84
C LEU A 149 -8.07 -2.71 -3.25
N THR A 150 -8.94 -3.66 -3.57
CA THR A 150 -9.70 -3.68 -4.83
C THR A 150 -10.59 -2.45 -4.95
N LYS A 151 -11.30 -2.08 -3.88
CA LYS A 151 -12.11 -0.85 -3.84
C LYS A 151 -11.25 0.40 -4.02
N ALA A 152 -10.09 0.46 -3.37
CA ALA A 152 -9.13 1.56 -3.53
C ALA A 152 -8.66 1.70 -4.98
N LEU A 153 -8.24 0.59 -5.60
CA LEU A 153 -7.80 0.57 -7.00
C LEU A 153 -8.91 0.99 -7.95
N ILE A 154 -10.12 0.46 -7.82
CA ILE A 154 -11.26 0.86 -8.67
C ILE A 154 -11.55 2.35 -8.51
N SER A 155 -11.54 2.88 -7.28
CA SER A 155 -11.74 4.30 -7.05
C SER A 155 -10.66 5.14 -7.74
N MET A 156 -9.38 4.81 -7.55
CA MET A 156 -8.26 5.52 -8.19
C MET A 156 -8.33 5.43 -9.72
N GLU A 157 -8.66 4.25 -10.26
CA GLU A 157 -8.83 4.04 -11.69
C GLU A 157 -10.03 4.80 -12.25
N SER A 158 -11.10 5.02 -11.47
CA SER A 158 -12.25 5.81 -11.91
C SER A 158 -11.99 7.33 -11.87
N GLU A 159 -11.15 7.77 -10.95
CA GLU A 159 -10.91 9.19 -10.66
C GLU A 159 -9.71 9.75 -11.46
N PHE A 160 -8.74 8.90 -11.78
CA PHE A 160 -7.51 9.28 -12.46
C PHE A 160 -7.37 8.57 -13.80
N GLU A 161 -6.82 9.28 -14.77
CA GLU A 161 -6.53 8.75 -16.10
C GLU A 161 -5.12 9.18 -16.53
N GLY A 162 -4.32 8.22 -17.00
CA GLY A 162 -2.94 8.48 -17.46
C GLY A 162 -1.98 9.02 -16.40
N CYS A 163 -2.35 8.96 -15.11
CA CYS A 163 -1.59 9.54 -14.02
C CYS A 163 -0.44 8.62 -13.55
N ALA A 164 0.56 9.24 -12.91
CA ALA A 164 1.52 8.54 -12.05
C ALA A 164 1.02 8.59 -10.61
N VAL A 165 0.60 7.44 -10.08
CA VAL A 165 -0.02 7.32 -8.76
C VAL A 165 0.98 6.68 -7.79
N LEU A 166 1.41 7.45 -6.80
CA LEU A 166 2.20 6.97 -5.67
C LEU A 166 1.26 6.54 -4.53
N ILE A 167 1.29 5.27 -4.18
CA ILE A 167 0.54 4.69 -3.06
C ILE A 167 1.47 4.61 -1.83
N VAL A 168 1.19 5.42 -0.81
CA VAL A 168 1.93 5.42 0.47
C VAL A 168 1.14 4.64 1.52
N SER A 169 1.64 3.47 1.88
CA SER A 169 0.94 2.54 2.76
C SER A 169 1.94 1.77 3.63
N HIS A 170 1.58 0.56 4.04
CA HIS A 170 2.28 -0.24 5.03
C HIS A 170 2.84 -1.51 4.41
N GLY A 171 3.66 -2.24 5.18
CA GLY A 171 4.31 -3.44 4.66
C GLY A 171 3.32 -4.46 4.12
N ASP A 172 2.29 -4.80 4.89
CA ASP A 172 1.40 -5.91 4.55
C ASP A 172 0.42 -5.58 3.40
N PRO A 173 -0.35 -4.47 3.44
CA PRO A 173 -1.20 -4.06 2.33
C PRO A 173 -0.44 -3.88 1.01
N LEU A 174 0.79 -3.36 1.02
CA LEU A 174 1.55 -3.16 -0.22
C LEU A 174 2.07 -4.48 -0.82
N GLN A 175 2.43 -5.46 0.02
CA GLN A 175 2.76 -6.81 -0.42
C GLN A 175 1.57 -7.49 -1.09
N ILE A 176 0.40 -7.37 -0.46
CA ILE A 176 -0.86 -7.92 -0.97
C ILE A 176 -1.25 -7.22 -2.28
N LEU A 177 -1.14 -5.89 -2.34
CA LEU A 177 -1.43 -5.09 -3.53
C LEU A 177 -0.58 -5.52 -4.74
N GLN A 178 0.73 -5.65 -4.56
CA GLN A 178 1.64 -6.09 -5.63
C GLN A 178 1.29 -7.51 -6.12
N THR A 179 0.88 -8.38 -5.21
CA THR A 179 0.47 -9.75 -5.54
C THR A 179 -0.75 -9.78 -6.44
N ILE A 180 -1.79 -9.02 -6.08
CA ILE A 180 -3.03 -8.98 -6.88
C ILE A 180 -2.82 -8.27 -8.22
N LEU A 181 -2.03 -7.20 -8.26
CA LEU A 181 -1.70 -6.52 -9.52
C LEU A 181 -0.91 -7.43 -10.47
N LYS A 182 0.10 -8.14 -9.97
CA LYS A 182 0.88 -9.09 -10.77
C LYS A 182 0.03 -10.25 -11.27
N ALA A 183 -0.82 -10.82 -10.42
CA ALA A 183 -1.69 -11.94 -10.79
C ALA A 183 -2.77 -11.50 -11.80
N ALA A 184 -3.41 -10.34 -11.60
CA ALA A 184 -4.46 -9.84 -12.49
C ALA A 184 -3.96 -9.57 -13.92
N LYS A 185 -2.67 -9.23 -14.10
CA LYS A 185 -2.00 -9.12 -15.41
C LYS A 185 -1.87 -10.44 -16.17
N GLN A 186 -1.83 -11.55 -15.46
CA GLN A 186 -1.67 -12.88 -16.05
C GLN A 186 -3.01 -13.53 -16.44
N VAL A 187 -4.13 -12.95 -16.01
CA VAL A 187 -5.47 -13.42 -16.39
C VAL A 187 -5.71 -13.10 -17.87
N THR A 188 -5.57 -14.12 -18.72
CA THR A 188 -5.97 -14.09 -20.12
C THR A 188 -7.49 -14.13 -20.20
N THR A 189 -8.09 -13.07 -20.75
CA THR A 189 -9.53 -13.00 -20.94
C THR A 189 -9.87 -13.43 -22.36
N GLU A 190 -10.61 -14.53 -22.51
CA GLU A 190 -11.36 -14.80 -23.75
C GLU A 190 -12.44 -13.71 -23.88
N ALA A 191 -12.50 -13.08 -25.06
CA ALA A 191 -13.52 -12.14 -25.54
C ALA A 191 -14.20 -11.19 -24.51
N GLY A 192 -13.73 -9.94 -24.46
CA GLY A 192 -14.58 -8.74 -24.26
C GLY A 192 -15.12 -8.48 -22.85
N ASN A 193 -14.56 -7.46 -22.19
CA ASN A 193 -15.02 -6.88 -20.92
C ASN A 193 -14.93 -7.79 -19.69
N ASN A 194 -13.73 -7.93 -19.13
CA ASN A 194 -13.62 -8.17 -17.69
C ASN A 194 -12.89 -6.99 -17.04
N ASP A 195 -13.67 -6.18 -16.34
CA ASP A 195 -13.20 -5.02 -15.58
C ASP A 195 -12.22 -5.45 -14.46
N LEU A 196 -11.51 -4.48 -13.89
CA LEU A 196 -10.48 -4.74 -12.88
C LEU A 196 -11.00 -5.54 -11.68
N ALA A 197 -12.24 -5.30 -11.24
CA ALA A 197 -12.83 -6.00 -10.10
C ALA A 197 -12.96 -7.49 -10.39
N SER A 198 -13.49 -7.82 -11.57
CA SER A 198 -13.70 -9.20 -12.01
C SER A 198 -12.38 -9.96 -12.18
N ARG A 199 -11.33 -9.29 -12.66
CA ARG A 199 -9.97 -9.86 -12.72
C ARG A 199 -9.40 -10.15 -11.34
N ILE A 200 -9.53 -9.22 -10.40
CA ILE A 200 -9.05 -9.42 -9.03
C ILE A 200 -9.86 -10.52 -8.32
N GLN A 201 -11.18 -10.57 -8.54
CA GLN A 201 -12.03 -11.61 -7.99
C GLN A 201 -11.60 -13.01 -8.47
N ALA A 202 -11.23 -13.16 -9.75
CA ALA A 202 -10.77 -14.43 -10.30
C ALA A 202 -9.44 -14.92 -9.68
N ILE A 203 -8.56 -14.02 -9.23
CA ILE A 203 -7.28 -14.36 -8.60
C ILE A 203 -7.34 -14.42 -7.08
N LYS A 204 -8.50 -14.12 -6.48
CA LYS A 204 -8.71 -14.18 -5.02
C LYS A 204 -8.86 -15.64 -4.58
N VAL A 205 -7.78 -16.41 -4.71
CA VAL A 205 -7.68 -17.84 -4.40
C VAL A 205 -6.41 -18.12 -3.57
N PRO A 206 -6.37 -19.19 -2.75
CA PRO A 206 -5.25 -19.44 -1.84
C PRO A 206 -3.88 -19.47 -2.53
N SER A 207 -3.77 -20.13 -3.68
CA SER A 207 -2.51 -20.28 -4.43
C SER A 207 -1.89 -18.97 -4.92
N VAL A 208 -2.68 -17.89 -5.00
CA VAL A 208 -2.21 -16.54 -5.30
C VAL A 208 -1.96 -15.77 -4.01
N LEU A 209 -2.94 -15.74 -3.10
CA LEU A 209 -2.86 -14.91 -1.91
C LEU A 209 -1.74 -15.32 -0.96
N SER A 210 -1.43 -16.61 -0.84
CA SER A 210 -0.31 -17.08 0.00
C SER A 210 1.07 -16.64 -0.51
N LYS A 211 1.17 -16.08 -1.72
CA LYS A 211 2.45 -15.58 -2.29
C LYS A 211 2.77 -14.15 -1.88
N HIS A 212 1.93 -13.47 -1.10
CA HIS A 212 2.09 -12.04 -0.83
C HIS A 212 3.42 -11.66 -0.18
N ARG A 213 3.96 -12.54 0.66
CA ARG A 213 5.27 -12.35 1.31
C ARG A 213 6.45 -12.26 0.34
N ASN A 214 6.32 -12.75 -0.89
CA ASN A 214 7.36 -12.62 -1.92
C ASN A 214 7.57 -11.17 -2.39
N PHE A 215 6.68 -10.25 -2.01
CA PHE A 215 6.73 -8.84 -2.41
C PHE A 215 7.15 -7.91 -1.26
N ALA A 216 7.78 -8.44 -0.21
CA ALA A 216 8.20 -7.69 0.96
C ALA A 216 8.94 -6.40 0.62
N LEU A 217 8.68 -5.35 1.40
CA LEU A 217 9.26 -4.02 1.26
C LEU A 217 9.94 -3.64 2.57
N LEU A 218 11.14 -3.06 2.48
CA LEU A 218 11.80 -2.39 3.60
C LEU A 218 11.12 -1.04 3.90
N THR A 219 11.32 -0.50 5.11
CA THR A 219 10.78 0.82 5.46
C THR A 219 11.35 1.89 4.53
N GLY A 220 10.48 2.73 3.97
CA GLY A 220 10.87 3.75 2.98
C GLY A 220 11.23 3.19 1.61
N GLU A 221 11.03 1.90 1.33
CA GLU A 221 11.28 1.35 0.00
C GLU A 221 10.20 1.80 -0.99
N LEU A 222 10.66 2.39 -2.09
CA LEU A 222 9.87 2.75 -3.27
C LEU A 222 10.02 1.64 -4.33
N ARG A 223 8.91 1.20 -4.92
CA ARG A 223 8.92 0.22 -6.01
C ARG A 223 7.84 0.54 -7.05
N ALA A 224 8.14 0.31 -8.33
CA ALA A 224 7.09 0.24 -9.34
C ALA A 224 6.16 -0.95 -9.04
N ALA A 225 4.85 -0.76 -9.17
CA ALA A 225 3.86 -1.80 -8.91
C ALA A 225 3.44 -2.56 -10.18
N ASP A 226 3.93 -2.11 -11.34
CA ASP A 226 3.71 -2.69 -12.65
C ASP A 226 4.88 -3.51 -13.20
#